data_AF-A0A9E9NSR8-F1
#
_entry.id   AF-A0A9E9NSR8-F1
#
_cell.length_a   1.000
_cell.length_b   1.000
_cell.length_c   1.000
_cell.angle_alpha   90.00
_cell.angle_beta   90.00
_cell.angle_gamma   90.00
#
_symmetry.space_group_name_H-M   'P 1'
#
loop_
_entity.id
_entity.type
_entity.pdbx_description
1 polymer ?
#
loop_
_entity_poly.entity_id
_entity_poly.type
_entity_poly.pdbx_seq_one_letter_code
_entity_poly.pdbx_strand_id
1 'polypeptide(L)'
;MTVHGTHARCSPDSLDVRYRQLDRKSVILPLGRSGKRSAGAAEILTVAGFENVFNVLDGFEGDLDGNKERNHVNAWRYRNLPGFLDGMSV
;
A
#
# COMPACT_ATOMS: atom_id res chain seq x y z
N MET A 1 -18.56 -10.75 28.10
CA MET A 1 -18.67 -10.59 26.64
C MET A 1 -17.45 -9.78 26.21
N THR A 2 -16.32 -10.46 25.99
CA THR A 2 -15.01 -9.80 25.80
C THR A 2 -14.65 -9.87 24.33
N VAL A 3 -14.50 -8.70 23.70
CA VAL A 3 -14.04 -8.55 22.33
C VAL A 3 -12.54 -8.88 22.30
N HIS A 4 -12.16 -9.99 21.68
CA HIS A 4 -10.76 -10.28 21.36
C HIS A 4 -10.35 -9.48 20.12
N GLY A 5 -9.96 -8.22 20.33
CA GLY A 5 -9.23 -7.45 19.33
C GLY A 5 -7.78 -7.94 19.29
N THR A 6 -7.40 -8.67 18.23
CA THR A 6 -6.00 -8.96 17.93
C THR A 6 -5.30 -7.68 17.54
N HIS A 7 -4.73 -6.97 18.52
CA HIS A 7 -3.67 -6.02 18.27
C HIS A 7 -2.47 -6.79 17.74
N ALA A 8 -2.31 -6.81 16.42
CA ALA A 8 -1.02 -7.07 15.80
C ALA A 8 -0.07 -5.98 16.29
N ARG A 9 0.66 -6.24 17.38
CA ARG A 9 1.81 -5.43 17.77
C ARG A 9 2.83 -5.62 16.66
N CYS A 10 2.94 -4.61 15.78
CA CYS A 10 4.01 -4.55 14.81
C CYS A 10 5.31 -4.36 15.61
N SER A 11 6.04 -5.46 15.85
CA SER A 11 7.40 -5.39 16.37
C SER A 11 8.30 -4.92 15.22
N PRO A 12 9.21 -3.95 15.42
CA PRO A 12 10.14 -3.47 14.39
C PRO A 12 10.91 -4.61 13.70
N ASP A 13 11.19 -5.69 14.43
CA ASP A 13 11.96 -6.84 13.95
C ASP A 13 11.21 -7.73 12.95
N SER A 14 9.89 -7.57 12.80
CA SER A 14 9.07 -8.42 11.91
C SER A 14 9.20 -8.08 10.41
N LEU A 15 9.79 -6.93 10.09
CA LEU A 15 10.05 -6.49 8.73
C LEU A 15 11.36 -7.09 8.18
N ASP A 16 12.22 -7.59 9.05
CA ASP A 16 13.63 -7.83 8.77
C ASP A 16 13.89 -9.02 7.81
N VAL A 17 12.93 -9.94 7.68
CA VAL A 17 13.11 -11.18 6.89
C VAL A 17 12.92 -10.99 5.38
N ARG A 18 12.28 -9.90 4.91
CA ARG A 18 12.08 -9.65 3.46
C ARG A 18 12.66 -8.36 2.91
N TYR A 19 12.95 -7.36 3.75
CA TYR A 19 13.55 -6.09 3.29
C TYR A 19 15.08 -6.10 3.25
N ARG A 20 15.74 -7.20 3.64
CA ARG A 20 17.21 -7.36 3.61
C ARG A 20 17.89 -7.10 2.26
N GLN A 21 17.12 -6.93 1.18
CA GLN A 21 17.64 -6.66 -0.17
C GLN A 21 17.47 -5.21 -0.63
N LEU A 22 16.79 -4.35 0.12
CA LEU A 22 16.59 -2.95 -0.27
C LEU A 22 17.52 -2.02 0.50
N ASP A 23 18.24 -1.18 -0.23
CA ASP A 23 19.01 -0.08 0.35
C ASP A 23 18.08 0.94 1.02
N ARG A 24 18.54 1.62 2.08
CA ARG A 24 17.73 2.63 2.80
C ARG A 24 17.30 3.80 1.92
N LYS A 25 18.04 4.06 0.84
CA LYS A 25 17.74 5.10 -0.16
C LYS A 25 16.85 4.61 -1.30
N SER A 26 16.48 3.33 -1.32
CA SER A 26 15.56 2.80 -2.33
C SER A 26 14.25 3.58 -2.30
N VAL A 27 13.72 3.91 -3.49
CA VAL A 27 12.39 4.52 -3.59
C VAL A 27 11.35 3.42 -3.41
N ILE A 28 10.51 3.54 -2.39
CA ILE A 28 9.49 2.56 -2.04
C ILE A 28 8.11 3.21 -2.15
N LEU A 29 7.24 2.63 -2.98
CA LEU A 29 5.84 3.05 -3.12
C LEU A 29 4.92 1.94 -2.61
N PRO A 30 4.54 1.94 -1.32
CA PRO A 30 3.50 1.04 -0.84
C PRO A 30 2.21 1.27 -1.61
N LEU A 31 1.74 0.24 -2.30
CA LEU A 31 0.55 0.28 -3.14
C LEU A 31 -0.49 -0.69 -2.59
N GLY A 32 -1.62 -0.13 -2.15
CA GLY A 32 -2.81 -0.89 -1.81
C GLY A 32 -3.92 -0.69 -2.83
N ARG A 33 -5.09 -1.29 -2.58
CA ARG A 33 -6.28 -1.13 -3.42
C ARG A 33 -6.75 0.33 -3.51
N SER A 34 -6.70 1.07 -2.41
CA SER A 34 -7.27 2.42 -2.30
C SER A 34 -6.44 3.38 -1.42
N GLY A 35 -5.13 3.13 -1.28
CA GLY A 35 -4.21 3.94 -0.45
C GLY A 35 -4.36 3.87 1.08
N LYS A 36 -5.53 3.46 1.61
CA LYS A 36 -5.86 3.52 3.05
C LYS A 36 -4.96 2.63 3.91
N ARG A 37 -4.76 1.37 3.53
CA ARG A 37 -3.92 0.43 4.27
C ARG A 37 -2.43 0.60 3.97
N SER A 38 -2.09 1.07 2.78
CA SER A 38 -0.70 1.31 2.38
C SER A 38 -0.09 2.52 3.09
N ALA A 39 -0.89 3.46 3.59
CA ALA A 39 -0.43 4.54 4.46
C ALA A 39 0.29 4.01 5.71
N GLY A 40 -0.32 3.05 6.43
CA GLY A 40 0.33 2.43 7.59
C GLY A 40 1.61 1.67 7.24
N ALA A 41 1.67 1.06 6.05
CA ALA A 41 2.92 0.45 5.56
C ALA A 41 4.01 1.49 5.30
N ALA A 42 3.65 2.65 4.73
CA ALA A 42 4.58 3.75 4.52
C ALA A 42 5.12 4.32 5.83
N GLU A 43 4.26 4.50 6.84
CA GLU A 43 4.66 4.91 8.19
C GLU A 43 5.64 3.92 8.80
N ILE A 44 5.32 2.62 8.76
CA ILE A 44 6.16 1.56 9.29
C ILE A 44 7.55 1.54 8.61
N LEU A 45 7.60 1.69 7.29
CA LEU A 45 8.87 1.74 6.54
C LEU A 45 9.68 3.02 6.85
N THR A 46 9.00 4.15 7.04
CA THR A 46 9.65 5.40 7.45
C THR A 46 10.27 5.25 8.84
N VAL A 47 9.52 4.69 9.80
CA VAL A 47 10.03 4.39 11.16
C VAL A 47 11.16 3.35 11.11
N ALA A 48 11.09 2.39 10.18
CA ALA A 48 12.18 1.44 9.97
C ALA A 48 13.45 2.10 9.40
N GLY A 49 13.37 3.34 8.91
CA GLY A 49 14.48 4.19 8.46
C GLY A 49 14.77 4.12 6.96
N PHE A 50 13.75 3.86 6.14
CA PHE A 50 13.83 4.10 4.69
C PHE A 50 13.61 5.59 4.41
N GLU A 51 14.45 6.17 3.55
CA GLU A 51 14.48 7.62 3.31
C GLU A 51 13.41 8.07 2.31
N ASN A 52 13.08 7.21 1.34
CA ASN A 52 12.28 7.58 0.17
C ASN A 52 11.00 6.73 0.09
N VAL A 53 10.07 6.96 1.03
CA VAL A 53 8.82 6.19 1.13
C VAL A 53 7.60 7.07 0.80
N PHE A 54 6.81 6.68 -0.20
CA PHE A 54 5.66 7.47 -0.66
C PHE A 54 4.42 6.59 -0.80
N ASN A 55 3.35 6.92 -0.07
CA ASN A 55 2.07 6.24 -0.23
C ASN A 55 1.38 6.69 -1.54
N VAL A 56 0.91 5.72 -2.33
CA VAL A 56 0.04 6.02 -3.47
C VAL A 56 -1.37 6.25 -2.95
N LEU A 57 -1.75 7.52 -2.79
CA LEU A 57 -2.98 7.97 -2.11
C LEU A 57 -4.26 7.31 -2.66
N ASP A 58 -4.38 7.27 -3.99
CA ASP A 58 -5.53 6.70 -4.68
C ASP A 58 -5.47 5.15 -4.70
N GLY A 59 -4.30 4.58 -4.43
CA GLY A 59 -4.05 3.16 -4.65
C GLY A 59 -4.29 2.73 -6.10
N PHE A 60 -4.40 1.42 -6.29
CA PHE A 60 -4.48 0.84 -7.63
C PHE A 60 -5.89 0.91 -8.24
N GLU A 61 -6.93 0.65 -7.44
CA GLU A 61 -8.33 0.60 -7.88
C GLU A 61 -9.16 1.81 -7.43
N GLY A 62 -8.61 2.70 -6.60
CA GLY A 62 -9.29 3.91 -6.18
C GLY A 62 -10.35 3.70 -5.11
N ASP A 63 -11.11 4.75 -4.85
CA ASP A 63 -12.24 4.73 -3.92
C ASP A 63 -13.47 4.02 -4.50
N LEU A 64 -14.47 3.80 -3.64
CA LEU A 64 -15.77 3.33 -4.07
C LEU A 64 -16.55 4.52 -4.65
N ASP A 65 -17.20 4.31 -5.79
CA ASP A 65 -18.15 5.26 -6.36
C ASP A 65 -19.54 5.18 -5.68
N GLY A 66 -20.52 5.91 -6.23
CA GLY A 66 -21.90 5.88 -5.75
C GLY A 66 -22.58 4.52 -5.83
N ASN A 67 -22.10 3.62 -6.70
CA ASN A 67 -22.59 2.25 -6.85
C ASN A 67 -21.82 1.24 -5.98
N LYS A 68 -20.84 1.71 -5.19
CA LYS A 68 -19.93 0.88 -4.41
C LYS A 68 -19.03 0.00 -5.28
N GLU A 69 -18.63 0.52 -6.43
CA GLU A 69 -17.69 -0.11 -7.36
C GLU A 69 -16.36 0.65 -7.37
N ARG A 70 -15.29 -0.02 -7.80
CA ARG A 70 -13.94 0.57 -7.90
C ARG A 70 -13.51 0.67 -9.37
N ASN A 71 -12.39 1.34 -9.60
CA ASN A 71 -11.82 1.66 -10.92
C ASN A 71 -12.57 2.73 -11.71
N HIS A 72 -13.53 3.41 -11.09
CA HIS A 72 -14.35 4.45 -11.73
C HIS A 72 -13.99 5.87 -11.29
N VAL A 73 -13.26 6.03 -10.19
CA VAL A 73 -12.83 7.32 -9.65
C VAL A 73 -11.45 7.17 -9.02
N ASN A 74 -10.61 8.21 -9.14
CA ASN A 74 -9.36 8.39 -8.39
C ASN A 74 -8.58 7.10 -8.15
N ALA A 75 -8.03 6.50 -9.21
CA ALA A 75 -7.28 5.25 -9.17
C ALA A 75 -6.11 5.27 -10.15
N TRP A 76 -5.06 4.51 -9.88
CA TRP A 76 -4.01 4.24 -10.88
C TRP A 76 -4.61 3.68 -12.18
N ARG A 77 -5.49 2.68 -12.08
CA ARG A 77 -6.19 2.09 -13.24
C ARG A 77 -7.13 3.07 -13.93
N TYR A 78 -7.89 3.85 -13.16
CA TYR A 78 -8.81 4.85 -13.70
C TYR A 78 -8.08 5.92 -14.53
N ARG A 79 -6.83 6.25 -14.14
CA ARG A 79 -5.97 7.19 -14.87
C ARG A 79 -5.24 6.55 -16.06
N ASN A 80 -5.57 5.30 -16.43
CA ASN A 80 -4.91 4.52 -17.49
C ASN A 80 -3.38 4.50 -17.34
N LEU A 81 -2.90 4.46 -16.09
CA LEU A 81 -1.48 4.29 -15.84
C LEU A 81 -1.11 2.80 -15.99
N PRO A 82 0.08 2.49 -16.56
CA PRO A 82 0.47 1.11 -16.82
C PRO A 82 0.44 0.26 -15.55
N GLY A 83 -0.20 -0.90 -15.64
CA GLY A 83 -0.27 -1.87 -14.56
C GLY A 83 -0.44 -3.27 -15.12
N PHE A 84 0.14 -4.26 -14.47
CA PHE A 84 -0.01 -5.67 -14.86
C PHE A 84 -1.02 -6.34 -13.92
N LEU A 85 -2.14 -6.79 -14.48
CA LEU A 85 -3.06 -7.75 -13.87
C LEU A 85 -3.34 -8.83 -14.91
N ASP A 86 -3.17 -10.10 -14.54
CA ASP A 86 -3.60 -11.27 -15.32
C ASP A 86 -3.14 -11.31 -16.80
N GLY A 87 -1.96 -10.76 -17.10
CA GLY A 87 -1.35 -10.87 -18.44
C GLY A 87 -1.94 -9.94 -19.50
N MET A 88 -2.84 -9.02 -19.15
CA MET A 88 -3.29 -7.95 -20.04
C MET A 88 -2.77 -6.61 -19.52
N SER A 89 -2.06 -5.86 -20.38
CA SER A 89 -1.77 -4.46 -20.11
C SER A 89 -3.07 -3.68 -20.19
N VAL A 90 -3.46 -3.03 -19.10
CA VAL A 90 -4.46 -1.95 -19.11
C VAL A 90 -3.84 -0.65 -19.59
#